data_AF-G9JW09-F1
#
_entry.id   AF-G9JW09-F1
#
_cell.length_a   1.000
_cell.length_b   1.000
_cell.length_c   1.000
_cell.angle_alpha   90.00
_cell.angle_beta   90.00
_cell.angle_gamma   90.00
#
_symmetry.space_group_name_H-M   'P 1'
#
loop_
_entity.id
_entity.type
_entity.pdbx_description
1 polymer ?
#
loop_
_entity_poly.entity_id
_entity_poly.type
_entity_poly.pdbx_seq_one_letter_code
_entity_poly.pdbx_strand_id
1 'polypeptide(L)' 'VSQEYDTDVNKEYVIRGNSALIKCQFPSFMADHLQVDSWIIDDGTVINHSELY' A
#
# COMPACT_ATOMS: atom_id res chain seq x y z
N VAL A 1 -7.33 -14.94 -18.16
CA VAL A 1 -7.95 -13.61 -18.40
C VAL A 1 -7.08 -12.61 -17.68
N SER A 2 -6.42 -11.70 -18.38
CA SER A 2 -5.63 -10.62 -17.78
C SER A 2 -6.52 -9.38 -17.74
N GLN A 3 -7.03 -9.02 -16.56
CA GLN A 3 -7.74 -7.75 -16.39
C GLN A 3 -6.70 -6.67 -16.05
N GLU A 4 -6.67 -5.60 -16.83
CA GLU A 4 -5.93 -4.40 -16.43
C GLU A 4 -6.61 -3.79 -15.19
N TYR A 5 -5.81 -3.50 -14.18
CA TYR A 5 -6.22 -2.79 -12.99
C TYR A 5 -5.14 -1.79 -12.66
N ASP A 6 -5.57 -0.62 -12.21
CA ASP A 6 -4.68 0.40 -11.65
C ASP A 6 -4.87 0.39 -10.13
N THR A 7 -3.79 0.60 -9.39
CA THR A 7 -3.82 0.62 -7.92
C THR A 7 -3.31 1.96 -7.43
N ASP A 8 -4.17 2.67 -6.71
CA ASP A 8 -3.82 3.91 -6.04
C ASP A 8 -4.02 3.76 -4.53
N VAL A 9 -3.20 4.47 -3.76
CA VAL A 9 -3.31 4.52 -2.31
C VAL A 9 -4.37 5.56 -1.95
N ASN A 10 -5.47 5.10 -1.37
CA ASN A 10 -6.54 5.98 -0.94
C ASN A 10 -6.10 6.92 0.20
N LYS A 11 -6.63 8.15 0.19
CA LYS A 11 -6.42 9.12 1.28
C LYS A 11 -7.07 8.62 2.57
N GLU A 12 -6.26 8.42 3.60
CA GLU A 12 -6.71 8.03 4.94
C GLU A 12 -6.81 9.27 5.84
N TYR A 13 -7.89 9.36 6.64
CA TYR A 13 -8.11 10.49 7.54
C TYR A 13 -7.81 10.07 8.97
N VAL A 14 -6.82 10.72 9.59
CA VAL A 14 -6.35 10.36 10.93
C VAL A 14 -6.41 11.57 11.86
N ILE A 15 -6.90 11.34 13.08
CA ILE A 15 -6.95 12.37 14.13
C ILE A 15 -5.54 12.61 14.67
N ARG A 16 -5.18 13.89 14.87
CA ARG A 16 -3.88 14.27 15.44
C ARG A 16 -3.66 13.57 16.79
N GLY A 17 -2.53 12.84 16.88
CA GLY A 17 -2.15 12.07 18.07
C GLY A 17 -2.43 10.57 17.94
N ASN A 18 -3.23 10.15 16.96
CA ASN A 18 -3.42 8.74 16.66
C ASN A 18 -2.33 8.24 15.70
N SER A 19 -2.12 6.92 15.70
CA SER A 19 -1.33 6.25 14.66
C SER A 19 -2.14 6.18 13.37
N ALA A 20 -1.46 6.37 12.24
CA ALA A 20 -2.01 6.17 10.91
C ALA A 20 -1.65 4.78 10.39
N LEU A 21 -2.58 4.11 9.73
CA LEU A 21 -2.34 2.88 8.98
C LEU A 21 -2.78 3.08 7.54
N ILE A 22 -1.84 3.11 6.62
CA ILE A 22 -2.09 3.22 5.19
C ILE A 22 -2.14 1.81 4.59
N LYS A 23 -3.06 1.57 3.66
CA LYS A 23 -3.28 0.24 3.04
C LYS A 23 -3.23 0.35 1.52
N CYS A 24 -2.45 -0.50 0.88
CA CYS A 24 -2.47 -0.67 -0.56
C CYS A 24 -3.66 -1.57 -0.89
N GLN A 25 -4.63 -1.05 -1.66
CA GLN A 25 -5.86 -1.76 -1.97
C GLN A 25 -5.78 -2.30 -3.40
N PHE A 26 -5.85 -3.62 -3.52
CA PHE A 26 -6.01 -4.32 -4.79
C PHE A 26 -7.29 -5.16 -4.77
N PRO A 27 -7.89 -5.46 -5.94
CA PRO A 27 -9.07 -6.30 -6.02
C PRO A 27 -8.84 -7.70 -5.42
N SER A 28 -9.87 -8.23 -4.74
CA SER A 28 -9.78 -9.52 -4.03
C SER A 28 -9.40 -10.69 -4.94
N PHE A 29 -9.78 -10.67 -6.21
CA PHE A 29 -9.48 -11.74 -7.16
C PHE A 29 -7.99 -11.86 -7.53
N MET A 30 -7.15 -10.90 -7.12
CA MET A 30 -5.69 -10.97 -7.28
C MET A 30 -4.93 -11.04 -5.97
N ALA A 31 -5.62 -11.11 -4.83
CA ALA A 31 -4.99 -11.10 -3.52
C ALA A 31 -4.02 -12.27 -3.30
N ASP A 32 -4.27 -13.41 -3.93
CA ASP A 32 -3.40 -14.59 -3.81
C ASP A 32 -2.11 -14.49 -4.64
N HIS A 33 -2.01 -13.52 -5.54
CA HIS A 33 -0.92 -13.38 -6.50
C HIS A 33 -0.12 -12.09 -6.32
N LEU A 34 -0.52 -11.23 -5.39
CA LEU A 34 0.09 -9.92 -5.16
C LEU A 34 0.49 -9.76 -3.71
N GLN A 35 1.62 -9.08 -3.51
CA GLN A 35 2.06 -8.63 -2.20
C GLN A 35 2.58 -7.20 -2.34
N VAL A 36 2.46 -6.41 -1.27
CA VAL A 36 3.08 -5.09 -1.21
C VAL A 36 4.60 -5.26 -1.16
N ASP A 37 5.30 -4.71 -2.15
CA ASP A 37 6.76 -4.74 -2.25
C ASP A 37 7.39 -3.58 -1.45
N SER A 38 7.05 -2.35 -1.81
CA SER A 38 7.59 -1.14 -1.20
C SER A 38 6.57 0.01 -1.21
N TRP A 39 6.79 0.99 -0.33
CA TRP A 39 6.04 2.25 -0.32
C TRP A 39 6.93 3.39 -0.79
N ILE A 40 6.43 4.21 -1.71
CA ILE A 40 7.14 5.38 -2.22
C ILE A 40 6.36 6.61 -1.74
N ILE A 41 7.04 7.53 -1.06
CA ILE A 41 6.45 8.79 -0.63
C ILE A 41 6.85 9.94 -1.57
N ASP A 42 6.17 11.08 -1.47
CA ASP A 42 6.26 12.20 -2.43
C ASP A 42 7.69 12.74 -2.67
N ASP A 43 8.59 12.61 -1.70
CA ASP A 43 9.99 13.03 -1.82
C ASP A 43 10.90 12.00 -2.53
N GLY A 44 10.33 10.88 -2.98
CA GLY A 44 11.03 9.78 -3.63
C GLY A 44 11.64 8.76 -2.66
N THR A 45 11.45 8.91 -1.35
CA THR A 45 11.93 7.94 -0.38
C THR A 45 11.18 6.62 -0.54
N VAL A 46 11.95 5.53 -0.60
CA VAL A 46 11.43 4.16 -0.70
C VAL A 46 11.51 3.51 0.68
N ILE A 47 10.35 3.10 1.21
CA ILE A 47 10.20 2.35 2.45
C ILE A 47 9.98 0.88 2.09
N ASN A 48 11.00 0.07 2.29
CA ASN A 48 10.93 -1.37 2.12
C ASN A 48 10.40 -2.04 3.40
N HIS A 49 9.86 -3.24 3.26
CA HIS A 49 9.53 -4.08 4.41
C HIS A 49 10.79 -4.32 5.25
N SER A 50 10.80 -3.86 6.51
CA SER A 50 11.90 -4.17 7.42
C SER A 50 11.77 -5.63 7.86
N GLU A 51 12.71 -6.49 7.45
CA GLU A 51 12.79 -7.90 7.89
C GLU A 51 13.04 -8.09 9.40
N LEU A 52 13.09 -7.00 10.18
CA LEU A 52 13.27 -7.00 11.62
C LEU A 52 11.96 -6.67 12.33
N TYR A 53 10.90 -7.43 12.03
CA TYR A 53 9.89 -7.96 12.96
C TYR A 53 9.11 -9.08 12.27
#